data_AF-A0A1J4KPW3-F1
#
_entry.id   AF-A0A1J4KPW3-F1
#
_cell.length_a   1.000
_cell.length_b   1.000
_cell.length_c   1.000
_cell.angle_alpha   90.00
_cell.angle_beta   90.00
_cell.angle_gamma   90.00
#
_symmetry.space_group_name_H-M   'P 1'
#
loop_
_entity.id
_entity.type
_entity.pdbx_description
1 polymer ?
#
loop_
_entity_poly.entity_id
_entity_poly.type
_entity_poly.pdbx_seq_one_letter_code
_entity_poly.pdbx_strand_id
1 'polypeptide(L)'
;MSHYRSDNLKFPQVEYCLPSKGPYQPWLGEPCTIPAHVIPSDIPNPLLDSYVDQFATQPEQVMTQFLEANPNFANPRDIGRILFHTKNLSPYAVAALLFNSSYSSRALIFSFMSAIDLDCLSIVDAIKYITQKVAIPTKTIGIVHFASAFSIAYGLRNQLEWPNTKVVNDIFCASLLYCFFGGEFYQQADVFESLKRTSRSIIEQIGNDLKNSPPALYFSSVPVKCTPSESLVGEIEHEGRYRSSWKAYNYSKDGNKIICREIKDKGKEISEVGLDGVIAHQRASGKKQYCMFLQRFDNREFGKKMKDGVLKDSQRKSYTLSFKTEGEMFKWISAVNVTALIEDLKVLN
;
A
#
# COMPACT_ATOMS: atom_id res chain seq x y z
N MET A 1 24.53 11.98 -18.97
CA MET A 1 23.68 13.18 -18.78
C MET A 1 22.23 12.75 -18.94
N SER A 2 21.45 12.65 -17.85
CA SER A 2 20.06 12.19 -17.93
C SER A 2 19.11 13.37 -18.17
N HIS A 3 18.54 13.42 -19.37
CA HIS A 3 17.57 14.45 -19.80
C HIS A 3 16.15 14.25 -19.24
N TYR A 4 15.98 13.46 -18.16
CA TYR A 4 14.67 13.16 -17.56
C TYR A 4 14.48 13.76 -16.16
N ARG A 5 15.33 14.69 -15.73
CA ARG A 5 15.03 15.52 -14.55
C ARG A 5 14.08 16.64 -14.96
N SER A 6 12.85 16.30 -15.36
CA SER A 6 11.77 17.27 -15.25
C SER A 6 11.63 17.60 -13.78
N ASP A 7 11.50 18.87 -13.44
CA ASP A 7 11.03 19.31 -12.12
C ASP A 7 9.71 18.60 -11.85
N ASN A 8 9.81 17.44 -11.17
CA ASN A 8 8.71 16.52 -11.00
C ASN A 8 7.60 17.29 -10.29
N LEU A 9 6.41 17.35 -10.90
CA LEU A 9 5.16 17.32 -10.15
C LEU A 9 5.27 16.11 -9.21
N LYS A 10 5.87 16.32 -8.03
CA LYS A 10 6.20 15.25 -7.11
C LYS A 10 4.87 14.60 -6.78
N PHE A 11 4.74 13.33 -7.13
CA PHE A 11 3.68 12.53 -6.57
C PHE A 11 3.70 12.76 -5.05
N PRO A 12 2.53 12.99 -4.43
CA PRO A 12 2.50 13.07 -2.98
C PRO A 12 3.17 11.81 -2.44
N GLN A 13 4.21 11.98 -1.62
CA GLN A 13 4.95 10.84 -1.10
C GLN A 13 3.95 9.93 -0.37
N VAL A 14 3.91 8.67 -0.80
CA VAL A 14 3.03 7.67 -0.24
C VAL A 14 3.80 6.95 0.87
N GLU A 15 3.14 6.63 1.97
CA GLU A 15 3.79 5.84 3.02
C GLU A 15 3.78 4.36 2.65
N TYR A 16 4.96 3.74 2.76
CA TYR A 16 5.19 2.34 2.45
C TYR A 16 5.68 1.60 3.68
N CYS A 17 5.09 0.44 3.91
CA CYS A 17 5.63 -0.60 4.77
C CYS A 17 6.23 -1.64 3.83
N LEU A 18 7.54 -1.85 3.92
CA LEU A 18 8.28 -2.77 3.05
C LEU A 18 8.60 -4.05 3.84
N PRO A 19 7.78 -5.11 3.75
CA PRO A 19 8.09 -6.33 4.47
C PRO A 19 9.34 -6.98 3.87
N SER A 20 10.24 -7.42 4.74
CA SER A 20 11.58 -7.86 4.33
C SER A 20 11.62 -9.26 3.75
N LYS A 21 10.58 -10.10 3.95
CA LYS A 21 10.50 -11.49 3.47
C LYS A 21 9.09 -11.87 3.02
N GLY A 22 9.00 -12.67 1.96
CA GLY A 22 7.76 -13.25 1.42
C GLY A 22 7.45 -14.66 1.95
N PRO A 23 6.27 -15.24 1.63
CA PRO A 23 5.27 -14.75 0.68
C PRO A 23 4.32 -13.69 1.25
N TYR A 24 4.15 -12.58 0.52
CA TYR A 24 3.27 -11.48 0.93
C TYR A 24 1.81 -11.86 0.78
N GLN A 25 1.06 -11.81 1.89
CA GLN A 25 -0.36 -12.13 1.89
C GLN A 25 -1.17 -10.92 1.40
N PRO A 26 -2.02 -11.09 0.38
CA PRO A 26 -2.93 -10.03 -0.04
C PRO A 26 -4.04 -9.83 1.00
N TRP A 27 -4.62 -8.64 1.00
CA TRP A 27 -5.76 -8.25 1.83
C TRP A 27 -7.06 -8.95 1.40
N LEU A 28 -7.19 -9.18 0.10
CA LEU A 28 -8.28 -9.90 -0.56
C LEU A 28 -7.71 -10.69 -1.73
N GLY A 29 -8.37 -11.80 -2.07
CA GLY A 29 -8.08 -12.58 -3.27
C GLY A 29 -6.77 -13.34 -3.17
N GLU A 30 -6.37 -13.95 -4.28
CA GLU A 30 -5.13 -14.69 -4.38
C GLU A 30 -4.43 -14.32 -5.70
N PRO A 31 -3.08 -14.27 -5.72
CA PRO A 31 -2.35 -14.09 -6.96
C PRO A 31 -2.76 -15.15 -7.98
N CYS A 32 -2.86 -14.76 -9.25
CA CYS A 32 -3.29 -15.63 -10.32
C CYS A 32 -2.22 -15.73 -11.41
N THR A 33 -2.22 -16.85 -12.13
CA THR A 33 -1.36 -17.01 -13.29
C THR A 33 -1.85 -16.11 -14.41
N ILE A 34 -0.94 -15.29 -14.94
CA ILE A 34 -1.22 -14.46 -16.12
C ILE A 34 -1.17 -15.38 -17.36
N PRO A 35 -2.24 -15.44 -18.17
CA PRO A 35 -2.26 -16.27 -19.37
C PRO A 35 -1.17 -15.88 -20.36
N ALA A 36 -0.59 -16.86 -21.07
CA ALA A 36 0.51 -16.61 -22.00
C ALA A 36 0.17 -15.63 -23.13
N HIS A 37 -1.09 -15.60 -23.60
CA HIS A 37 -1.53 -14.68 -24.65
C HIS A 37 -1.58 -13.20 -24.21
N VAL A 38 -1.55 -12.94 -22.90
CA VAL A 38 -1.52 -11.59 -22.31
C VAL A 38 -0.08 -11.10 -22.09
N ILE A 39 0.91 -11.98 -22.30
CA ILE A 39 2.32 -11.69 -22.08
C ILE A 39 2.95 -11.27 -23.42
N PRO A 40 3.45 -10.03 -23.56
CA PRO A 40 4.12 -9.59 -24.78
C PRO A 40 5.33 -10.46 -25.12
N SER A 41 5.66 -10.60 -26.39
CA SER A 41 6.84 -11.36 -26.82
C SER A 41 8.17 -10.63 -26.58
N ASP A 42 8.14 -9.30 -26.40
CA ASP A 42 9.30 -8.43 -26.36
C ASP A 42 9.63 -7.93 -24.93
N ILE A 43 9.70 -8.85 -23.97
CA ILE A 43 9.95 -8.53 -22.56
C ILE A 43 11.47 -8.44 -22.30
N PRO A 44 11.97 -7.36 -21.66
CA PRO A 44 13.36 -7.28 -21.23
C PRO A 44 13.74 -8.40 -20.27
N ASN A 45 15.04 -8.66 -20.11
CA ASN A 45 15.49 -9.66 -19.13
C ASN A 45 15.00 -9.29 -17.72
N PRO A 46 14.35 -10.21 -16.99
CA PRO A 46 13.90 -9.95 -15.61
C PRO A 46 15.10 -9.79 -14.67
N LEU A 47 14.84 -9.28 -13.45
CA LEU A 47 15.87 -9.30 -12.42
C LEU A 47 16.23 -10.76 -12.07
N LEU A 48 17.52 -11.00 -11.82
CA LEU A 48 18.00 -12.30 -11.32
C LEU A 48 17.41 -12.60 -9.94
N ASP A 49 17.20 -13.87 -9.63
CA ASP A 49 16.66 -14.32 -8.33
C ASP A 49 17.48 -13.80 -7.15
N SER A 50 18.80 -13.62 -7.31
CA SER A 50 19.70 -13.06 -6.30
C SER A 50 19.36 -11.61 -5.89
N TYR A 51 18.69 -10.86 -6.77
CA TYR A 51 18.26 -9.48 -6.51
C TYR A 51 16.88 -9.41 -5.86
N VAL A 52 16.04 -10.44 -5.97
CA VAL A 52 14.63 -10.41 -5.53
C VAL A 52 14.53 -10.17 -4.02
N ASP A 53 15.34 -10.87 -3.22
CA ASP A 53 15.33 -10.71 -1.76
C ASP A 53 15.79 -9.32 -1.32
N GLN A 54 16.82 -8.78 -1.98
CA GLN A 54 17.33 -7.44 -1.69
C GLN A 54 16.32 -6.36 -2.14
N PHE A 55 15.63 -6.60 -3.25
CA PHE A 55 14.65 -5.67 -3.81
C PHE A 55 13.51 -5.40 -2.83
N ALA A 56 13.10 -6.38 -2.03
CA ALA A 56 12.05 -6.21 -1.03
C ALA A 56 12.37 -5.11 0.00
N THR A 57 13.65 -4.90 0.32
CA THR A 57 14.09 -3.94 1.35
C THR A 57 14.75 -2.69 0.77
N GLN A 58 15.39 -2.79 -0.41
CA GLN A 58 16.17 -1.73 -1.03
C GLN A 58 15.90 -1.63 -2.55
N PRO A 59 14.64 -1.43 -2.98
CA PRO A 59 14.28 -1.57 -4.39
C PRO A 59 14.98 -0.54 -5.30
N GLU A 60 15.17 0.70 -4.84
CA GLU A 60 15.84 1.75 -5.61
C GLU A 60 17.33 1.45 -5.82
N GLN A 61 18.01 0.94 -4.80
CA GLN A 61 19.42 0.57 -4.90
C GLN A 61 19.62 -0.60 -5.86
N VAL A 62 18.79 -1.65 -5.73
CA VAL A 62 18.84 -2.82 -6.63
C VAL A 62 18.57 -2.40 -8.07
N MET A 63 17.55 -1.58 -8.31
CA MET A 63 17.24 -1.10 -9.66
C MET A 63 18.37 -0.26 -10.24
N THR A 64 19.00 0.60 -9.43
CA THR A 64 20.15 1.41 -9.87
C THR A 64 21.32 0.53 -10.28
N GLN A 65 21.70 -0.45 -9.46
CA GLN A 65 22.78 -1.39 -9.79
C GLN A 65 22.48 -2.19 -11.06
N PHE A 66 21.23 -2.64 -11.22
CA PHE A 66 20.80 -3.38 -12.41
C PHE A 66 20.92 -2.52 -13.68
N LEU A 67 20.45 -1.26 -13.63
CA LEU A 67 20.47 -0.35 -14.77
C LEU A 67 21.87 0.17 -15.10
N GLU A 68 22.76 0.30 -14.11
CA GLU A 68 24.18 0.59 -14.34
C GLU A 68 24.86 -0.55 -15.11
N ALA A 69 24.54 -1.81 -14.80
CA ALA A 69 25.02 -2.97 -15.53
C ALA A 69 24.33 -3.17 -16.89
N ASN A 70 23.09 -2.67 -17.05
CA ASN A 70 22.25 -2.86 -18.23
C ASN A 70 21.65 -1.53 -18.72
N PRO A 71 22.47 -0.57 -19.19
CA PRO A 71 22.03 0.79 -19.48
C PRO A 71 20.98 0.88 -20.59
N ASN A 72 20.89 -0.13 -21.47
CA ASN A 72 19.89 -0.19 -22.54
C ASN A 72 18.45 -0.27 -22.01
N PHE A 73 18.24 -0.73 -20.76
CA PHE A 73 16.92 -0.84 -20.14
C PHE A 73 16.54 0.37 -19.28
N ALA A 74 17.31 1.47 -19.31
CA ALA A 74 17.10 2.64 -18.46
C ALA A 74 15.89 3.51 -18.84
N ASN A 75 15.09 3.12 -19.84
CA ASN A 75 13.88 3.84 -20.22
C ASN A 75 12.65 3.33 -19.43
N PRO A 76 11.61 4.17 -19.21
CA PRO A 76 10.47 3.81 -18.37
C PRO A 76 9.69 2.57 -18.85
N ARG A 77 9.65 2.30 -20.16
CA ARG A 77 8.97 1.15 -20.75
C ARG A 77 9.60 -0.15 -20.26
N ASP A 78 10.91 -0.25 -20.36
CA ASP A 78 11.64 -1.46 -19.99
C ASP A 78 11.63 -1.66 -18.48
N ILE A 79 11.83 -0.59 -17.69
CA ILE A 79 11.72 -0.65 -16.22
C ILE A 79 10.33 -1.15 -15.81
N GLY A 80 9.26 -0.59 -16.38
CA GLY A 80 7.88 -1.01 -16.08
C GLY A 80 7.64 -2.49 -16.36
N ARG A 81 8.14 -3.00 -17.49
CA ARG A 81 8.05 -4.42 -17.86
C ARG A 81 8.90 -5.33 -16.97
N ILE A 82 10.12 -4.91 -16.61
CA ILE A 82 10.98 -5.64 -15.68
C ILE A 82 10.28 -5.78 -14.33
N LEU A 83 9.74 -4.68 -13.79
CA LEU A 83 9.01 -4.69 -12.52
C LEU A 83 7.79 -5.62 -12.54
N PHE A 84 7.07 -5.66 -13.66
CA PHE A 84 5.84 -6.46 -13.77
C PHE A 84 6.13 -7.97 -13.94
N HIS A 85 7.08 -8.31 -14.82
CA HIS A 85 7.34 -9.69 -15.26
C HIS A 85 8.37 -10.42 -14.41
N THR A 86 9.20 -9.71 -13.65
CA THR A 86 10.07 -10.36 -12.66
C THR A 86 9.21 -11.06 -11.61
N LYS A 87 9.49 -12.34 -11.38
CA LYS A 87 8.74 -13.16 -10.43
C LYS A 87 9.11 -12.78 -9.00
N ASN A 88 8.18 -12.98 -8.07
CA ASN A 88 8.38 -12.87 -6.63
C ASN A 88 8.85 -11.49 -6.12
N LEU A 89 8.76 -10.43 -6.94
CA LEU A 89 8.98 -9.08 -6.44
C LEU A 89 7.91 -8.69 -5.41
N SER A 90 8.34 -7.98 -4.38
CA SER A 90 7.44 -7.42 -3.37
C SER A 90 6.51 -6.38 -3.99
N PRO A 91 5.17 -6.55 -3.93
CA PRO A 91 4.22 -5.53 -4.40
C PRO A 91 4.43 -4.17 -3.73
N TYR A 92 4.86 -4.18 -2.46
CA TYR A 92 5.18 -2.98 -1.69
C TYR A 92 6.42 -2.26 -2.23
N ALA A 93 7.46 -3.02 -2.58
CA ALA A 93 8.69 -2.47 -3.12
C ALA A 93 8.52 -1.96 -4.56
N VAL A 94 7.72 -2.65 -5.38
CA VAL A 94 7.28 -2.16 -6.70
C VAL A 94 6.57 -0.82 -6.55
N ALA A 95 5.60 -0.73 -5.63
CA ALA A 95 4.88 0.51 -5.39
C ALA A 95 5.81 1.65 -4.91
N ALA A 96 6.75 1.36 -4.01
CA ALA A 96 7.74 2.34 -3.56
C ALA A 96 8.57 2.89 -4.74
N LEU A 97 8.97 2.06 -5.71
CA LEU A 97 9.62 2.55 -6.93
C LEU A 97 8.70 3.43 -7.78
N LEU A 98 7.47 2.98 -8.02
CA LEU A 98 6.53 3.68 -8.89
C LEU A 98 6.17 5.07 -8.38
N PHE A 99 6.11 5.28 -7.06
CA PHE A 99 5.57 6.52 -6.47
C PHE A 99 6.56 7.35 -5.64
N ASN A 100 7.61 6.74 -5.08
CA ASN A 100 8.50 7.40 -4.11
C ASN A 100 9.98 7.44 -4.52
N SER A 101 10.37 6.79 -5.62
CA SER A 101 11.78 6.76 -6.05
C SER A 101 12.16 7.89 -7.00
N SER A 102 13.46 8.04 -7.25
CA SER A 102 13.96 8.92 -8.31
C SER A 102 13.54 8.52 -9.74
N TYR A 103 13.12 7.26 -9.93
CA TYR A 103 12.57 6.76 -11.20
C TYR A 103 11.07 7.06 -11.37
N SER A 104 10.39 7.46 -10.29
CA SER A 104 8.95 7.70 -10.29
C SER A 104 8.58 8.75 -11.32
N SER A 105 7.71 8.36 -12.25
CA SER A 105 7.20 9.23 -13.31
C SER A 105 5.86 8.71 -13.81
N ARG A 106 5.04 9.58 -14.40
CA ARG A 106 3.78 9.18 -15.06
C ARG A 106 4.03 8.15 -16.16
N ALA A 107 5.13 8.30 -16.90
CA ALA A 107 5.54 7.37 -17.96
C ALA A 107 5.87 5.98 -17.41
N LEU A 108 6.55 5.89 -16.26
CA LEU A 108 6.86 4.61 -15.63
C LEU A 108 5.59 3.89 -15.14
N ILE A 109 4.69 4.61 -14.45
CA ILE A 109 3.43 4.02 -13.97
C ILE A 109 2.59 3.55 -15.16
N PHE A 110 2.45 4.37 -16.21
CA PHE A 110 1.76 3.97 -17.43
C PHE A 110 2.39 2.72 -18.06
N SER A 111 3.72 2.69 -18.16
CA SER A 111 4.47 1.55 -18.72
C SER A 111 4.27 0.27 -17.93
N PHE A 112 4.16 0.37 -16.60
CA PHE A 112 3.83 -0.75 -15.73
C PHE A 112 2.39 -1.26 -16.00
N MET A 113 1.41 -0.37 -16.16
CA MET A 113 0.03 -0.77 -16.49
C MET A 113 -0.06 -1.46 -17.85
N SER A 114 0.71 -0.97 -18.84
CA SER A 114 0.78 -1.52 -20.20
C SER A 114 1.85 -2.61 -20.35
N ALA A 115 2.33 -3.20 -19.25
CA ALA A 115 3.34 -4.26 -19.31
C ALA A 115 2.75 -5.59 -19.83
N ILE A 116 1.43 -5.71 -19.81
CA ILE A 116 0.66 -6.80 -20.40
C ILE A 116 -0.09 -6.32 -21.64
N ASP A 117 -0.49 -7.26 -22.49
CA ASP A 117 -1.44 -6.99 -23.55
C ASP A 117 -2.83 -6.74 -22.95
N LEU A 118 -3.39 -5.57 -23.25
CA LEU A 118 -4.70 -5.14 -22.76
C LEU A 118 -5.77 -5.24 -23.87
N ASP A 119 -5.38 -5.58 -25.10
CA ASP A 119 -6.30 -5.64 -26.23
C ASP A 119 -7.35 -6.75 -26.01
N CYS A 120 -8.64 -6.38 -26.05
CA CYS A 120 -9.78 -7.30 -25.85
C CYS A 120 -9.77 -8.06 -24.50
N LEU A 121 -9.01 -7.58 -23.51
CA LEU A 121 -9.00 -8.15 -22.16
C LEU A 121 -10.16 -7.57 -21.36
N SER A 122 -10.87 -8.39 -20.58
CA SER A 122 -11.93 -7.89 -19.70
C SER A 122 -11.36 -6.88 -18.68
N ILE A 123 -12.13 -5.85 -18.32
CA ILE A 123 -11.66 -4.83 -17.38
C ILE A 123 -11.33 -5.44 -16.01
N VAL A 124 -12.06 -6.47 -15.59
CA VAL A 124 -11.85 -7.18 -14.32
C VAL A 124 -10.54 -7.99 -14.35
N ASP A 125 -10.24 -8.70 -15.44
CA ASP A 125 -8.97 -9.42 -15.59
C ASP A 125 -7.79 -8.45 -15.64
N ALA A 126 -7.93 -7.32 -16.35
CA ALA A 126 -6.91 -6.28 -16.39
C ALA A 126 -6.61 -5.74 -14.98
N ILE A 127 -7.65 -5.42 -14.19
CA ILE A 127 -7.50 -5.00 -12.79
C ILE A 127 -6.76 -6.09 -12.01
N LYS A 128 -7.22 -7.33 -12.08
CA LYS A 128 -6.67 -8.47 -11.36
C LYS A 128 -5.19 -8.72 -11.67
N TYR A 129 -4.81 -8.67 -12.95
CA TYR A 129 -3.42 -8.91 -13.35
C TYR A 129 -2.49 -7.79 -12.94
N ILE A 130 -2.98 -6.55 -12.86
CA ILE A 130 -2.20 -5.39 -12.47
C ILE A 130 -2.08 -5.28 -10.95
N THR A 131 -3.18 -5.35 -10.20
CA THR A 131 -3.16 -5.12 -8.75
C THR A 131 -2.40 -6.21 -7.99
N GLN A 132 -2.31 -7.43 -8.53
CA GLN A 132 -1.51 -8.47 -7.89
C GLN A 132 0.01 -8.19 -7.89
N LYS A 133 0.47 -7.25 -8.73
CA LYS A 133 1.90 -6.93 -8.89
C LYS A 133 2.35 -5.71 -8.11
N VAL A 134 1.45 -4.97 -7.47
CA VAL A 134 1.76 -3.69 -6.85
C VAL A 134 0.84 -3.38 -5.67
N ALA A 135 1.40 -2.81 -4.60
CA ALA A 135 0.61 -2.28 -3.49
C ALA A 135 -0.03 -0.94 -3.87
N ILE A 136 -1.34 -0.87 -3.67
CA ILE A 136 -2.15 0.32 -3.91
C ILE A 136 -1.79 1.36 -2.84
N PRO A 137 -1.51 2.62 -3.23
CA PRO A 137 -1.34 3.71 -2.27
C PRO A 137 -2.52 3.83 -1.33
N THR A 138 -2.28 3.96 -0.02
CA THR A 138 -3.37 4.11 0.97
C THR A 138 -4.09 5.46 0.85
N LYS A 139 -3.40 6.51 0.37
CA LYS A 139 -3.96 7.86 0.25
C LYS A 139 -4.85 8.02 -0.97
N THR A 140 -6.01 8.65 -0.79
CA THR A 140 -7.01 8.92 -1.83
C THR A 140 -6.38 9.44 -3.12
N ILE A 141 -5.53 10.47 -3.01
CA ILE A 141 -4.86 11.07 -4.17
C ILE A 141 -4.00 10.06 -4.93
N GLY A 142 -3.29 9.16 -4.22
CA GLY A 142 -2.49 8.10 -4.83
C GLY A 142 -3.36 7.06 -5.53
N ILE A 143 -4.49 6.68 -4.92
CA ILE A 143 -5.47 5.76 -5.52
C ILE A 143 -6.00 6.33 -6.84
N VAL A 144 -6.47 7.58 -6.83
CA VAL A 144 -7.00 8.25 -8.04
C VAL A 144 -5.95 8.33 -9.13
N HIS A 145 -4.69 8.62 -8.79
CA HIS A 145 -3.60 8.65 -9.76
C HIS A 145 -3.31 7.27 -10.35
N PHE A 146 -3.30 6.22 -9.53
CA PHE A 146 -3.12 4.84 -9.97
C PHE A 146 -4.26 4.40 -10.90
N ALA A 147 -5.51 4.66 -10.49
CA ALA A 147 -6.70 4.41 -11.31
C ALA A 147 -6.66 5.21 -12.62
N SER A 148 -6.13 6.43 -12.60
CA SER A 148 -6.03 7.28 -13.80
C SER A 148 -5.03 6.70 -14.80
N ALA A 149 -3.85 6.29 -14.34
CA ALA A 149 -2.87 5.62 -15.18
C ALA A 149 -3.42 4.31 -15.78
N PHE A 150 -4.12 3.50 -14.97
CA PHE A 150 -4.83 2.30 -15.44
C PHE A 150 -5.85 2.65 -16.53
N SER A 151 -6.70 3.64 -16.28
CA SER A 151 -7.77 4.02 -17.21
C SER A 151 -7.26 4.50 -18.57
N ILE A 152 -6.11 5.18 -18.59
CA ILE A 152 -5.47 5.61 -19.83
C ILE A 152 -4.89 4.39 -20.56
N ALA A 153 -4.15 3.52 -19.87
CA ALA A 153 -3.55 2.34 -20.48
C ALA A 153 -4.59 1.38 -21.06
N TYR A 154 -5.62 1.05 -20.27
CA TYR A 154 -6.69 0.14 -20.67
C TYR A 154 -7.62 0.79 -21.71
N GLY A 155 -8.02 2.03 -21.50
CA GLY A 155 -8.92 2.75 -22.40
C GLY A 155 -8.34 2.95 -23.80
N LEU A 156 -7.02 3.16 -23.93
CA LEU A 156 -6.36 3.27 -25.24
C LEU A 156 -6.49 2.01 -26.09
N ARG A 157 -6.61 0.84 -25.47
CA ARG A 157 -6.68 -0.47 -26.14
C ARG A 157 -8.11 -0.97 -26.35
N ASN A 158 -9.05 -0.48 -25.56
CA ASN A 158 -10.44 -0.97 -25.54
C ASN A 158 -11.47 0.15 -25.83
N GLN A 159 -11.12 1.11 -26.70
CA GLN A 159 -11.96 2.30 -26.97
C GLN A 159 -13.36 1.97 -27.52
N LEU A 160 -13.52 0.84 -28.22
CA LEU A 160 -14.83 0.43 -28.76
C LEU A 160 -15.81 0.02 -27.66
N GLU A 161 -15.31 -0.67 -26.63
CA GLU A 161 -16.10 -1.09 -25.47
C GLU A 161 -16.23 0.05 -24.45
N TRP A 162 -15.14 0.78 -24.23
CA TRP A 162 -15.00 1.79 -23.19
C TRP A 162 -14.52 3.14 -23.76
N PRO A 163 -15.38 3.89 -24.46
CA PRO A 163 -14.98 5.15 -25.11
C PRO A 163 -14.65 6.28 -24.12
N ASN A 164 -15.11 6.17 -22.87
CA ASN A 164 -14.88 7.19 -21.84
C ASN A 164 -13.91 6.68 -20.78
N THR A 165 -12.68 7.20 -20.76
CA THR A 165 -11.65 6.84 -19.77
C THR A 165 -12.06 7.17 -18.33
N LYS A 166 -12.96 8.14 -18.11
CA LYS A 166 -13.48 8.41 -16.77
C LYS A 166 -14.36 7.26 -16.26
N VAL A 167 -15.12 6.60 -17.13
CA VAL A 167 -15.91 5.41 -16.75
C VAL A 167 -14.95 4.29 -16.32
N VAL A 168 -13.88 4.04 -17.08
CA VAL A 168 -12.86 3.04 -16.73
C VAL A 168 -12.19 3.37 -15.39
N ASN A 169 -11.85 4.64 -15.16
CA ASN A 169 -11.29 5.11 -13.89
C ASN A 169 -12.23 4.85 -12.71
N ASP A 170 -13.50 5.22 -12.85
CA ASP A 170 -14.50 5.07 -11.81
C ASP A 170 -14.83 3.59 -11.57
N ILE A 171 -14.82 2.73 -12.60
CA ILE A 171 -14.94 1.26 -12.44
C ILE A 171 -13.79 0.72 -11.59
N PHE A 172 -12.55 1.17 -11.85
CA PHE A 172 -11.40 0.76 -11.06
C PHE A 172 -11.59 1.14 -9.58
N CYS A 173 -11.96 2.39 -9.30
CA CYS A 173 -12.22 2.87 -7.94
C CYS A 173 -13.37 2.12 -7.26
N ALA A 174 -14.50 1.93 -7.96
CA ALA A 174 -15.64 1.14 -7.47
C ALA A 174 -15.26 -0.31 -7.17
N SER A 175 -14.37 -0.91 -7.98
CA SER A 175 -13.85 -2.26 -7.77
C SER A 175 -13.03 -2.34 -6.49
N LEU A 176 -12.20 -1.33 -6.20
CA LEU A 176 -11.47 -1.26 -4.93
C LEU A 176 -12.39 -1.10 -3.73
N LEU A 177 -13.39 -0.21 -3.83
CA LEU A 177 -14.38 -0.01 -2.77
C LEU A 177 -15.17 -1.28 -2.50
N TYR A 178 -15.63 -1.97 -3.54
CA TYR A 178 -16.31 -3.25 -3.44
C TYR A 178 -15.43 -4.32 -2.80
N CYS A 179 -14.19 -4.45 -3.25
CA CYS A 179 -13.26 -5.42 -2.69
C CYS A 179 -12.95 -5.15 -1.21
N PHE A 180 -12.94 -3.88 -0.81
CA PHE A 180 -12.61 -3.49 0.56
C PHE A 180 -13.82 -3.57 1.51
N PHE A 181 -14.95 -2.97 1.14
CA PHE A 181 -16.15 -2.89 1.98
C PHE A 181 -17.12 -4.06 1.80
N GLY A 182 -17.02 -4.80 0.70
CA GLY A 182 -17.96 -5.85 0.34
C GLY A 182 -19.34 -5.31 -0.05
N GLY A 183 -20.36 -6.15 0.11
CA GLY A 183 -21.74 -5.83 -0.27
C GLY A 183 -22.03 -6.15 -1.73
N GLU A 184 -22.86 -5.33 -2.36
CA GLU A 184 -23.20 -5.45 -3.78
C GLU A 184 -22.45 -4.40 -4.60
N PHE A 185 -21.87 -4.79 -5.75
CA PHE A 185 -21.02 -3.89 -6.55
C PHE A 185 -21.75 -2.62 -7.00
N TYR A 186 -23.04 -2.71 -7.35
CA TYR A 186 -23.82 -1.54 -7.78
C TYR A 186 -23.87 -0.44 -6.73
N GLN A 187 -23.85 -0.78 -5.42
CA GLN A 187 -23.87 0.21 -4.33
C GLN A 187 -22.58 1.03 -4.31
N GLN A 188 -21.46 0.41 -4.66
CA GLN A 188 -20.16 1.07 -4.78
C GLN A 188 -19.98 1.77 -6.13
N ALA A 189 -20.74 1.37 -7.16
CA ALA A 189 -20.75 2.05 -8.44
C ALA A 189 -21.59 3.34 -8.41
N ASP A 190 -22.72 3.34 -7.68
CA ASP A 190 -23.69 4.45 -7.65
C ASP A 190 -23.16 5.77 -7.09
N VAL A 191 -22.07 5.72 -6.30
CA VAL A 191 -21.35 6.92 -5.83
C VAL A 191 -20.66 7.68 -6.98
N PHE A 192 -20.32 7.00 -8.09
CA PHE A 192 -19.69 7.62 -9.23
C PHE A 192 -20.71 8.03 -10.29
N GLU A 193 -20.84 9.35 -10.52
CA GLU A 193 -21.78 9.90 -11.51
C GLU A 193 -21.57 9.34 -12.93
N SER A 194 -20.33 9.02 -13.32
CA SER A 194 -20.05 8.49 -14.65
C SER A 194 -20.61 7.07 -14.85
N LEU A 195 -20.81 6.31 -13.77
CA LEU A 195 -21.28 4.92 -13.82
C LEU A 195 -22.80 4.80 -13.83
N LYS A 196 -23.52 5.86 -13.43
CA LYS A 196 -25.00 5.87 -13.45
C LYS A 196 -25.60 5.69 -14.83
N ARG A 197 -24.84 6.00 -15.89
CA ARG A 197 -25.25 5.83 -17.30
C ARG A 197 -24.76 4.52 -17.91
N THR A 198 -23.92 3.78 -17.20
CA THR A 198 -23.44 2.46 -17.64
C THR A 198 -24.60 1.46 -17.55
N SER A 199 -24.67 0.53 -18.49
CA SER A 199 -25.72 -0.50 -18.46
C SER A 199 -25.67 -1.28 -17.14
N ARG A 200 -26.84 -1.45 -16.53
CA ARG A 200 -26.98 -2.24 -15.30
C ARG A 200 -26.46 -3.67 -15.46
N SER A 201 -26.67 -4.29 -16.62
CA SER A 201 -26.15 -5.64 -16.90
C SER A 201 -24.63 -5.71 -16.85
N ILE A 202 -23.93 -4.66 -17.29
CA ILE A 202 -22.47 -4.58 -17.26
C ILE A 202 -21.98 -4.40 -15.82
N ILE A 203 -22.63 -3.55 -15.03
CA ILE A 203 -22.32 -3.36 -13.60
C ILE A 203 -22.54 -4.66 -12.83
N GLU A 204 -23.63 -5.38 -13.08
CA GLU A 204 -23.91 -6.68 -12.47
C GLU A 204 -22.90 -7.74 -12.90
N GLN A 205 -22.49 -7.77 -14.17
CA GLN A 205 -21.45 -8.68 -14.66
C GLN A 205 -20.11 -8.42 -13.97
N ILE A 206 -19.65 -7.17 -13.91
CA ILE A 206 -18.41 -6.80 -13.22
C ILE A 206 -18.47 -7.23 -11.74
N GLY A 207 -19.60 -6.98 -11.07
CA GLY A 207 -19.81 -7.41 -9.69
C GLY A 207 -19.72 -8.93 -9.51
N ASN A 208 -20.33 -9.71 -10.42
CA ASN A 208 -20.25 -11.16 -10.39
C ASN A 208 -18.83 -11.68 -10.63
N ASP A 209 -18.11 -11.08 -11.59
CA ASP A 209 -16.74 -11.48 -11.90
C ASP A 209 -15.79 -11.20 -10.71
N LEU A 210 -15.90 -10.02 -10.08
CA LEU A 210 -15.15 -9.67 -8.88
C LEU A 210 -15.50 -10.57 -7.68
N LYS A 211 -16.77 -10.96 -7.53
CA LYS A 211 -17.21 -11.88 -6.48
C LYS A 211 -16.65 -13.28 -6.67
N ASN A 212 -16.67 -13.78 -7.90
CA ASN A 212 -16.22 -15.13 -8.24
C ASN A 212 -14.70 -15.24 -8.27
N SER A 213 -14.01 -14.17 -8.67
CA SER A 213 -12.55 -14.17 -8.82
C SER A 213 -11.96 -12.83 -8.36
N PRO A 214 -11.93 -12.57 -7.05
CA PRO A 214 -11.46 -11.29 -6.53
C PRO A 214 -9.98 -11.06 -6.85
N PRO A 215 -9.59 -9.80 -7.15
CA PRO A 215 -8.20 -9.46 -7.39
C PRO A 215 -7.36 -9.61 -6.13
N ALA A 216 -6.09 -10.00 -6.27
CA ALA A 216 -5.13 -9.89 -5.18
C ALA A 216 -4.85 -8.41 -4.92
N LEU A 217 -5.19 -7.93 -3.72
CA LEU A 217 -5.00 -6.53 -3.33
C LEU A 217 -3.98 -6.40 -2.21
N TYR A 218 -3.08 -5.44 -2.35
CA TYR A 218 -2.10 -5.06 -1.34
C TYR A 218 -2.23 -3.55 -1.09
N PHE A 219 -2.08 -3.09 0.15
CA PHE A 219 -2.17 -1.67 0.50
C PHE A 219 -0.87 -1.17 1.10
N SER A 220 -0.32 -0.06 0.59
CA SER A 220 1.04 0.38 0.87
C SER A 220 1.38 0.54 2.35
N SER A 221 0.41 0.97 3.17
CA SER A 221 0.60 1.19 4.61
C SER A 221 -0.20 0.23 5.52
N VAL A 222 -0.91 -0.74 4.94
CA VAL A 222 -1.68 -1.78 5.66
C VAL A 222 -1.24 -3.16 5.16
N PRO A 223 0.01 -3.57 5.45
CA PRO A 223 0.62 -4.76 4.86
C PRO A 223 0.01 -6.09 5.30
N VAL A 224 -0.78 -6.09 6.37
CA VAL A 224 -1.48 -7.27 6.91
C VAL A 224 -2.96 -6.96 7.02
N LYS A 225 -3.81 -7.91 6.64
CA LYS A 225 -5.25 -7.79 6.83
C LYS A 225 -5.60 -7.61 8.30
N CYS A 226 -6.35 -6.57 8.62
CA CYS A 226 -6.84 -6.28 9.96
C CYS A 226 -8.19 -5.57 9.89
N THR A 227 -8.95 -5.63 10.98
CA THR A 227 -10.20 -4.88 11.10
C THR A 227 -10.04 -3.73 12.10
N PRO A 228 -10.78 -2.62 11.96
CA PRO A 228 -10.71 -1.51 12.93
C PRO A 228 -11.02 -1.94 14.37
N SER A 229 -11.90 -2.93 14.50
CA SER A 229 -12.34 -3.54 15.77
C SER A 229 -11.35 -4.54 16.36
N GLU A 230 -10.27 -4.89 15.64
CA GLU A 230 -9.33 -5.89 16.13
C GLU A 230 -8.60 -5.39 17.38
N SER A 231 -8.79 -6.12 18.48
CA SER A 231 -8.06 -5.89 19.72
C SER A 231 -6.68 -6.54 19.63
N LEU A 232 -5.63 -5.75 19.82
CA LEU A 232 -4.27 -6.25 19.92
C LEU A 232 -3.77 -6.10 21.34
N VAL A 233 -3.06 -7.11 21.84
CA VAL A 233 -2.36 -7.05 23.13
C VAL A 233 -0.99 -7.68 22.93
N GLY A 234 0.05 -7.07 23.51
CA GLY A 234 1.40 -7.60 23.42
C GLY A 234 2.37 -6.92 24.35
N GLU A 235 3.43 -7.65 24.71
CA GLU A 235 4.59 -7.09 25.36
C GLU A 235 5.47 -6.40 24.31
N ILE A 236 5.62 -5.09 24.41
CA ILE A 236 6.33 -4.26 23.42
C ILE A 236 7.36 -3.41 24.13
N GLU A 237 8.55 -3.28 23.54
CA GLU A 237 9.58 -2.39 24.04
C GLU A 237 9.37 -0.97 23.51
N HIS A 238 9.43 0.02 24.39
CA HIS A 238 9.23 1.43 24.07
C HIS A 238 10.50 2.23 24.26
N GLU A 239 10.83 3.06 23.27
CA GLU A 239 11.90 4.05 23.38
C GLU A 239 11.54 5.17 24.38
N GLY A 240 12.36 5.29 25.41
CA GLY A 240 12.30 6.36 26.41
C GLY A 240 12.69 7.73 25.86
N ARG A 241 12.63 8.76 26.71
CA ARG A 241 12.96 10.15 26.32
C ARG A 241 14.45 10.32 25.97
N TYR A 242 15.31 9.57 26.65
CA TYR A 242 16.73 9.50 26.33
C TYR A 242 16.90 8.44 25.24
N ARG A 243 17.48 8.81 24.08
CA ARG A 243 17.62 8.03 22.80
C ARG A 243 18.42 6.70 22.92
N SER A 244 18.45 6.11 24.10
CA SER A 244 19.18 4.89 24.45
C SER A 244 18.45 3.99 25.44
N SER A 245 17.41 4.47 26.15
CA SER A 245 16.67 3.64 27.09
C SER A 245 15.48 2.98 26.40
N TRP A 246 15.38 1.66 26.52
CA TRP A 246 14.23 0.87 26.09
C TRP A 246 13.63 0.18 27.32
N LYS A 247 12.30 0.18 27.44
CA LYS A 247 11.60 -0.52 28.52
C LYS A 247 10.41 -1.28 27.94
N ALA A 248 10.25 -2.53 28.37
CA ALA A 248 9.13 -3.38 28.01
C ALA A 248 7.88 -3.00 28.82
N TYR A 249 6.74 -2.97 28.13
CA TYR A 249 5.43 -2.71 28.69
C TYR A 249 4.37 -3.58 28.03
N ASN A 250 3.23 -3.74 28.69
CA ASN A 250 2.06 -4.38 28.09
C ASN A 250 1.24 -3.32 27.35
N TYR A 251 1.21 -3.44 26.04
CA TYR A 251 0.43 -2.57 25.16
C TYR A 251 -0.86 -3.26 24.74
N SER A 252 -1.93 -2.48 24.64
CA SER A 252 -3.19 -2.92 24.04
C SER A 252 -3.75 -1.86 23.09
N LYS A 253 -4.24 -2.26 21.92
CA LYS A 253 -5.06 -1.41 21.06
C LYS A 253 -6.52 -1.62 21.42
N ASP A 254 -7.20 -0.53 21.76
CA ASP A 254 -8.62 -0.50 22.10
C ASP A 254 -9.30 0.62 21.30
N GLY A 255 -10.12 0.25 20.33
CA GLY A 255 -10.71 1.19 19.38
C GLY A 255 -9.65 2.09 18.73
N ASN A 256 -9.80 3.40 18.93
CA ASN A 256 -8.96 4.46 18.35
C ASN A 256 -7.81 4.91 19.29
N LYS A 257 -7.38 4.05 20.21
CA LYS A 257 -6.25 4.35 21.10
C LYS A 257 -5.37 3.15 21.39
N ILE A 258 -4.13 3.43 21.74
CA ILE A 258 -3.16 2.48 22.27
C ILE A 258 -2.94 2.78 23.74
N ILE A 259 -3.15 1.79 24.60
CA ILE A 259 -2.97 1.89 26.05
C ILE A 259 -1.70 1.13 26.43
N CYS A 260 -0.87 1.73 27.26
CA CYS A 260 0.37 1.15 27.77
C CYS A 260 0.27 0.95 29.28
N ARG A 261 0.63 -0.26 29.74
CA ARG A 261 0.54 -0.69 31.14
C ARG A 261 1.86 -1.28 31.63
N GLU A 262 2.14 -1.12 32.93
CA GLU A 262 3.29 -1.79 33.55
C GLU A 262 3.09 -3.31 33.60
N ILE A 263 4.19 -4.05 33.36
CA ILE A 263 4.18 -5.52 33.42
C ILE A 263 4.04 -6.01 34.87
N LYS A 264 4.76 -5.40 35.81
CA LYS A 264 4.89 -5.90 37.19
C LYS A 264 3.80 -5.39 38.15
N ASP A 265 3.20 -4.24 37.87
CA ASP A 265 2.39 -3.49 38.84
C ASP A 265 0.87 -3.62 38.56
N LYS A 266 0.36 -4.86 38.56
CA LYS A 266 -1.05 -5.23 38.26
C LYS A 266 -1.63 -4.60 36.97
N GLY A 267 -0.78 -4.29 35.99
CA GLY A 267 -1.25 -3.64 34.76
C GLY A 267 -1.65 -2.18 34.94
N LYS A 268 -1.06 -1.45 35.90
CA LYS A 268 -1.28 -0.01 36.05
C LYS A 268 -1.01 0.71 34.73
N GLU A 269 -1.96 1.52 34.30
CA GLU A 269 -1.83 2.34 33.11
C GLU A 269 -0.80 3.45 33.31
N ILE A 270 0.07 3.61 32.31
CA ILE A 270 1.17 4.59 32.36
C ILE A 270 1.12 5.61 31.23
N SER A 271 0.52 5.25 30.10
CA SER A 271 0.31 6.18 29.00
C SER A 271 -0.79 5.69 28.07
N GLU A 272 -1.40 6.65 27.39
CA GLU A 272 -2.41 6.46 26.36
C GLU A 272 -1.95 7.20 25.10
N VAL A 273 -2.17 6.63 23.93
CA VAL A 273 -1.87 7.28 22.65
C VAL A 273 -3.14 7.23 21.81
N GLY A 274 -3.83 8.35 21.69
CA GLY A 274 -4.95 8.48 20.74
C GLY A 274 -4.44 8.41 19.30
N LEU A 275 -5.18 7.73 18.44
CA LEU A 275 -4.78 7.44 17.06
C LEU A 275 -5.36 8.43 16.03
N ASP A 276 -6.12 9.44 16.47
CA ASP A 276 -6.64 10.50 15.61
C ASP A 276 -5.51 11.22 14.87
N GLY A 277 -5.49 11.09 13.55
CA GLY A 277 -4.47 11.68 12.69
C GLY A 277 -3.07 11.09 12.87
N VAL A 278 -2.94 9.93 13.49
CA VAL A 278 -1.67 9.22 13.69
C VAL A 278 -1.45 8.24 12.57
N ILE A 279 -0.22 8.18 12.08
CA ILE A 279 0.21 7.20 11.10
C ILE A 279 1.35 6.38 11.69
N ALA A 280 1.32 5.08 11.44
CA ALA A 280 2.37 4.13 11.76
C ALA A 280 3.19 3.76 10.52
N HIS A 281 4.50 3.72 10.64
CA HIS A 281 5.37 3.13 9.62
C HIS A 281 6.57 2.42 10.25
N GLN A 282 7.20 1.55 9.47
CA GLN A 282 8.44 0.89 9.88
C GLN A 282 9.59 1.90 9.86
N ARG A 283 10.47 1.81 10.86
CA ARG A 283 11.69 2.62 10.93
C ARG A 283 12.89 1.74 11.28
N ALA A 284 13.97 1.89 10.52
CA ALA A 284 15.24 1.27 10.91
C ALA A 284 15.78 1.92 12.19
N SER A 285 16.19 1.10 13.16
CA SER A 285 16.86 1.52 14.38
C SER A 285 18.19 0.77 14.49
N GLY A 286 19.27 1.49 14.79
CA GLY A 286 20.59 0.86 14.99
C GLY A 286 20.69 0.01 16.26
N LYS A 287 19.68 0.03 17.13
CA LYS A 287 19.70 -0.66 18.44
C LYS A 287 18.67 -1.78 18.57
N LYS A 288 17.56 -1.68 17.85
CA LYS A 288 16.42 -2.60 17.96
C LYS A 288 15.91 -2.93 16.57
N GLN A 289 15.46 -4.16 16.40
CA GLN A 289 14.85 -4.62 15.16
C GLN A 289 13.33 -4.40 15.21
N TYR A 290 12.67 -4.52 14.06
CA TYR A 290 11.20 -4.46 13.94
C TYR A 290 10.59 -3.29 14.70
N CYS A 291 11.06 -2.08 14.38
CA CYS A 291 10.59 -0.86 15.03
C CYS A 291 9.46 -0.22 14.22
N MET A 292 8.33 0.01 14.88
CA MET A 292 7.26 0.89 14.43
C MET A 292 7.47 2.29 14.98
N PHE A 293 7.23 3.28 14.13
CA PHE A 293 7.24 4.68 14.49
C PHE A 293 5.84 5.27 14.29
N LEU A 294 5.33 5.92 15.34
CA LEU A 294 4.03 6.60 15.34
C LEU A 294 4.25 8.11 15.36
N GLN A 295 3.60 8.82 14.44
CA GLN A 295 3.63 10.28 14.37
C GLN A 295 2.29 10.81 13.85
N ARG A 296 1.90 12.02 14.27
CA ARG A 296 0.77 12.72 13.66
C ARG A 296 1.14 13.37 12.33
N PHE A 297 0.20 13.39 11.38
CA PHE A 297 0.40 14.07 10.09
C PHE A 297 0.70 15.58 10.24
N ASP A 298 0.21 16.21 11.32
CA ASP A 298 0.40 17.63 11.63
C ASP A 298 1.65 17.91 12.48
N ASN A 299 2.42 16.88 12.84
CA ASN A 299 3.62 16.96 13.68
C ASN A 299 3.38 17.63 15.06
N ARG A 300 2.14 17.63 15.56
CA ARG A 300 1.79 18.11 16.89
C ARG A 300 2.08 17.06 17.96
N GLU A 301 2.17 17.54 19.20
CA GLU A 301 2.30 16.68 20.38
C GLU A 301 1.02 15.87 20.59
N PHE A 302 1.15 14.62 21.05
CA PHE A 302 0.00 13.74 21.27
C PHE A 302 0.26 12.66 22.31
N GLY A 303 -0.84 12.05 22.73
CA GLY A 303 -0.87 11.06 23.79
C GLY A 303 -0.89 11.68 25.19
N LYS A 304 -1.08 10.83 26.18
CA LYS A 304 -1.13 11.16 27.60
C LYS A 304 -0.18 10.27 28.36
N LYS A 305 0.34 10.77 29.48
CA LYS A 305 1.21 10.03 30.39
C LYS A 305 0.75 10.22 31.82
N MET A 306 0.85 9.16 32.61
CA MET A 306 0.56 9.18 34.04
C MET A 306 1.55 10.12 34.77
N LYS A 307 1.02 11.13 35.45
CA LYS A 307 1.77 12.08 36.30
C LYS A 307 0.91 12.45 37.51
N ASP A 308 1.45 12.26 38.70
CA ASP A 308 0.76 12.51 39.98
C ASP A 308 -0.56 11.71 40.12
N GLY A 309 -0.60 10.49 39.57
CA GLY A 309 -1.78 9.62 39.62
C GLY A 309 -2.87 9.94 38.60
N VAL A 310 -2.68 10.94 37.73
CA VAL A 310 -3.63 11.32 36.67
C VAL A 310 -2.95 11.29 35.30
N LEU A 311 -3.68 10.93 34.25
CA LEU A 311 -3.21 11.05 32.87
C LEU A 311 -3.19 12.52 32.45
N LYS A 312 -2.01 13.05 32.14
CA LYS A 312 -1.81 14.42 31.62
C LYS A 312 -1.23 14.36 30.21
N ASP A 313 -1.42 15.42 29.44
CA ASP A 313 -0.93 15.47 28.06
C ASP A 313 0.59 15.28 27.98
N SER A 314 1.00 14.51 26.98
CA SER A 314 2.39 14.18 26.68
C SER A 314 2.96 15.20 25.70
N GLN A 315 4.17 15.69 25.97
CA GLN A 315 4.92 16.56 25.04
C GLN A 315 5.61 15.78 23.92
N ARG A 316 5.26 14.50 23.70
CA ARG A 316 5.88 13.69 22.65
C ARG A 316 5.21 13.99 21.31
N LYS A 317 6.04 14.21 20.29
CA LYS A 317 5.61 14.29 18.88
C LYS A 317 5.69 12.96 18.15
N SER A 318 6.25 11.94 18.80
CA SER A 318 6.40 10.61 18.21
C SER A 318 6.63 9.53 19.26
N TYR A 319 6.34 8.28 18.87
CA TYR A 319 6.59 7.09 19.66
C TYR A 319 7.31 6.04 18.81
N THR A 320 8.39 5.46 19.33
CA THR A 320 9.09 4.34 18.70
C THR A 320 8.87 3.09 19.53
N LEU A 321 8.31 2.06 18.93
CA LEU A 321 7.94 0.79 19.55
C LEU A 321 8.66 -0.35 18.83
N SER A 322 9.23 -1.29 19.57
CA SER A 322 9.98 -2.44 19.04
C SER A 322 9.27 -3.74 19.38
N PHE A 323 9.19 -4.63 18.39
CA PHE A 323 8.48 -5.90 18.45
C PHE A 323 9.43 -7.09 18.43
N LYS A 324 8.95 -8.27 18.85
CA LYS A 324 9.77 -9.50 18.84
C LYS A 324 9.93 -10.04 17.42
N THR A 325 8.90 -9.87 16.59
CA THR A 325 8.92 -10.31 15.19
C THR A 325 8.46 -9.22 14.23
N GLU A 326 8.87 -9.35 12.97
CA GLU A 326 8.42 -8.49 11.88
C GLU A 326 6.90 -8.57 11.66
N GLY A 327 6.33 -9.79 11.71
CA GLY A 327 4.90 -10.01 11.53
C GLY A 327 4.06 -9.29 12.60
N GLU A 328 4.51 -9.30 13.86
CA GLU A 328 3.86 -8.53 14.93
C GLU A 328 3.89 -7.03 14.64
N MET A 329 5.06 -6.49 14.26
CA MET A 329 5.19 -5.07 13.90
C MET A 329 4.22 -4.68 12.78
N PHE A 330 4.13 -5.48 11.71
CA PHE A 330 3.22 -5.19 10.60
C PHE A 330 1.75 -5.35 10.96
N LYS A 331 1.41 -6.28 11.86
CA LYS A 331 0.06 -6.38 12.41
C LYS A 331 -0.34 -5.10 13.15
N TRP A 332 0.56 -4.57 13.99
CA TRP A 332 0.32 -3.32 14.72
C TRP A 332 0.26 -2.10 13.81
N ILE A 333 1.18 -1.99 12.84
CA ILE A 333 1.14 -0.92 11.81
C ILE A 333 -0.20 -0.94 11.08
N SER A 334 -0.63 -2.11 10.60
CA SER A 334 -1.87 -2.26 9.86
C SER A 334 -3.07 -1.85 10.72
N ALA A 335 -3.12 -2.30 11.98
CA ALA A 335 -4.20 -1.97 12.89
C ALA A 335 -4.28 -0.47 13.22
N VAL A 336 -3.17 0.26 13.23
CA VAL A 336 -3.17 1.72 13.39
C VAL A 336 -3.66 2.40 12.11
N ASN A 337 -3.17 1.97 10.95
CA ASN A 337 -3.40 2.65 9.68
C ASN A 337 -4.74 2.31 9.01
N VAL A 338 -5.39 1.20 9.37
CA VAL A 338 -6.62 0.75 8.70
C VAL A 338 -7.77 1.74 8.81
N THR A 339 -7.87 2.48 9.92
CA THR A 339 -8.90 3.51 10.09
C THR A 339 -8.67 4.65 9.08
N ALA A 340 -7.43 5.11 8.93
CA ALA A 340 -7.09 6.14 7.95
C ALA A 340 -7.33 5.67 6.51
N LEU A 341 -7.03 4.39 6.20
CA LEU A 341 -7.36 3.80 4.89
C LEU A 341 -8.88 3.83 4.63
N ILE A 342 -9.69 3.46 5.62
CA ILE A 342 -11.16 3.50 5.50
C ILE A 342 -11.65 4.92 5.23
N GLU A 343 -11.12 5.90 5.95
CA GLU A 343 -11.45 7.31 5.76
C GLU A 343 -11.06 7.79 4.36
N ASP A 344 -9.84 7.50 3.91
CA ASP A 344 -9.36 7.81 2.57
C ASP A 344 -10.23 7.14 1.49
N LEU A 345 -10.59 5.87 1.64
CA LEU A 345 -11.47 5.17 0.69
C LEU A 345 -12.88 5.80 0.65
N LYS A 346 -13.43 6.22 1.79
CA LYS A 346 -14.73 6.91 1.84
C LYS A 346 -14.73 8.26 1.13
N VAL A 347 -13.56 8.90 0.95
CA VAL A 347 -13.44 10.16 0.18
C VAL A 347 -13.55 9.91 -1.33
N LEU A 348 -13.37 8.67 -1.80
CA LEU A 348 -13.64 8.32 -3.19
C LEU A 348 -15.14 8.33 -3.53
N ASN A 349 -16.01 8.24 -2.51
CA ASN A 349 -17.47 8.21 -2.64
C ASN A 349 -18.10 9.59 -2.87
#